data_AF-P0DKC3-F1
#
_entry.id   AF-P0DKC3-F1
#
_cell.length_a   1.000
_cell.length_b   1.000
_cell.length_c   1.000
_cell.angle_alpha   90.00
_cell.angle_beta   90.00
_cell.angle_gamma   90.00
#
_symmetry.space_group_name_H-M   'P 1'
#
loop_
_entity.id
_entity.type
_entity.pdbx_description
1 polymer ?
#
loop_
_entity_poly.entity_id
_entity_poly.type
_entity_poly.pdbx_seq_one_letter_code
_entity_poly.pdbx_strand_id
1 'polypeptide(L)'
;MLSRSVASAVTPVSSSSLLPNSKPIFCLKTLSGYRSSSFCGGCIRKINHKPLRMTSSNITPRAMATQQLENADQLIDSVETFIFDCDGVIWKGDKLIEGVPETLDMLRAKGKRLVFVTNNSTKSRKQYGKKFETLGLNVNEEEIFASSFAAAAYLQSINFPKDKKVYVIGEEGILKELELAGFQYLGGPDDGKRQIELKPGFLMEHDHDVGAVVVGFDRYFNYYKIQYGTLCIRENPGCLFIATNRDAVTHLTDAQEWAGGGSMVGALVGSTQREPLVVGKPSTFMMDYLADKFGIQKSQICMVGDRLDTDILFGQNGGCKTLLVLSGVTSISMLESPENKIQPDFYTSKISDFLSPKAATV
;
A
#
# COMPACT_ATOMS: atom_id res chain seq x y z
N MET A 1 -1.33 -58.51 6.71
CA MET A 1 -2.17 -57.96 5.62
C MET A 1 -1.45 -56.74 5.06
N LEU A 2 -1.02 -56.88 3.80
CA LEU A 2 -0.32 -55.94 2.91
C LEU A 2 -1.19 -54.69 2.64
N SER A 3 -0.75 -53.50 2.19
CA SER A 3 0.49 -52.92 1.64
C SER A 3 0.22 -51.41 1.48
N ARG A 4 1.03 -50.51 2.05
CA ARG A 4 2.13 -49.74 1.43
C ARG A 4 1.76 -48.76 0.29
N SER A 5 2.06 -47.49 0.60
CA SER A 5 2.12 -46.27 -0.21
C SER A 5 3.11 -46.37 -1.37
N VAL A 6 2.81 -45.71 -2.50
CA VAL A 6 3.70 -45.52 -3.65
C VAL A 6 3.83 -44.03 -3.92
N ALA A 7 5.05 -43.52 -3.78
CA ALA A 7 5.51 -42.27 -4.37
C ALA A 7 6.25 -42.62 -5.67
N SER A 8 6.02 -41.85 -6.74
CA SER A 8 6.77 -41.94 -8.00
C SER A 8 7.15 -40.53 -8.45
N ALA A 9 8.46 -40.33 -8.60
CA ALA A 9 9.11 -39.14 -9.09
C ALA A 9 8.88 -38.93 -10.60
N VAL A 10 8.93 -37.66 -11.03
CA VAL A 10 8.95 -37.23 -12.43
C VAL A 10 10.33 -36.65 -12.73
N THR A 11 11.00 -37.21 -13.74
CA THR A 11 12.21 -36.68 -14.37
C THR A 11 11.84 -35.89 -15.64
N PRO A 12 12.55 -34.81 -15.99
CA PRO A 12 12.29 -34.07 -17.23
C PRO A 12 13.20 -34.55 -18.37
N VAL A 13 12.67 -34.52 -19.59
CA VAL A 13 13.43 -34.71 -20.83
C VAL A 13 13.55 -33.37 -21.54
N SER A 14 14.80 -32.95 -21.74
CA SER A 14 15.21 -31.88 -22.64
C SER A 14 15.57 -32.47 -24.02
N SER A 15 15.09 -31.87 -25.09
CA SER A 15 15.79 -31.89 -26.38
C SER A 15 15.52 -30.61 -27.18
N SER A 16 16.62 -30.05 -27.65
CA SER A 16 16.77 -28.83 -28.43
C SER A 16 16.51 -29.08 -29.91
N SER A 17 16.04 -28.07 -30.65
CA SER A 17 16.51 -27.76 -32.00
C SER A 17 15.83 -26.52 -32.63
N LEU A 18 16.69 -25.62 -33.15
CA LEU A 18 16.52 -24.75 -34.33
C LEU A 18 15.84 -23.36 -34.21
N LEU A 19 16.69 -22.33 -34.12
CA LEU A 19 16.56 -20.94 -34.62
C LEU A 19 16.66 -20.90 -36.18
N PRO A 20 16.51 -19.78 -36.95
CA PRO A 20 16.65 -18.36 -36.55
C PRO A 20 15.79 -17.26 -37.27
N ASN A 21 15.83 -16.05 -36.69
CA ASN A 21 15.87 -14.69 -37.30
C ASN A 21 14.88 -14.25 -38.40
N SER A 22 14.09 -13.22 -38.09
CA SER A 22 13.73 -12.16 -39.06
C SER A 22 13.73 -10.76 -38.41
N LYS A 23 14.34 -9.80 -39.12
CA LYS A 23 14.60 -8.40 -38.75
C LYS A 23 13.36 -7.50 -38.99
N PRO A 24 13.24 -6.33 -38.34
CA PRO A 24 12.13 -5.40 -38.57
C PRO A 24 12.39 -4.44 -39.75
N ILE A 25 11.31 -4.06 -40.44
CA ILE A 25 11.31 -3.09 -41.54
C ILE A 25 10.96 -1.69 -41.02
N PHE A 26 11.80 -0.72 -41.40
CA PHE A 26 11.65 0.71 -41.22
C PHE A 26 10.63 1.28 -42.24
N CYS A 27 9.77 2.21 -41.83
CA CYS A 27 9.14 3.14 -42.77
C CYS A 27 8.89 4.50 -42.08
N LEU A 28 9.74 5.48 -42.39
CA LEU A 28 9.49 6.90 -42.17
C LEU A 28 8.69 7.45 -43.36
N LYS A 29 7.56 8.11 -43.09
CA LYS A 29 7.03 9.18 -43.94
C LYS A 29 6.52 10.33 -43.07
N THR A 30 7.22 11.45 -43.20
CA THR A 30 6.86 12.82 -42.82
C THR A 30 5.58 13.28 -43.48
N LEU A 31 4.70 13.99 -42.75
CA LEU A 31 3.89 15.08 -43.31
C LEU A 31 3.64 16.16 -42.24
N SER A 32 3.82 17.39 -42.69
CA SER A 32 3.77 18.67 -41.99
C SER A 32 2.35 19.22 -41.80
N GLY A 33 2.18 20.07 -40.79
CA GLY A 33 1.25 21.21 -40.85
C GLY A 33 0.27 21.31 -39.69
N TYR A 34 0.46 22.29 -38.80
CA TYR A 34 -0.43 23.45 -38.62
C TYR A 34 0.06 24.31 -37.45
N ARG A 35 0.17 25.62 -37.69
CA ARG A 35 0.55 26.68 -36.75
C ARG A 35 -0.68 27.53 -36.39
N SER A 36 -0.59 28.19 -35.23
CA SER A 36 -1.37 29.34 -34.73
C SER A 36 -2.78 29.02 -34.21
N SER A 37 -3.31 29.59 -33.12
CA SER A 37 -2.98 30.79 -32.35
C SER A 37 -3.62 30.76 -30.94
N SER A 38 -2.89 31.27 -29.94
CA SER A 38 -3.30 32.00 -28.72
C SER A 38 -4.71 31.81 -28.12
N PHE A 39 -4.79 31.40 -26.84
CA PHE A 39 -5.55 32.14 -25.83
C PHE A 39 -5.05 31.81 -24.40
N CYS A 40 -5.28 32.77 -23.51
CA CYS A 40 -4.63 33.07 -22.24
C CYS A 40 -5.13 32.22 -21.05
N GLY A 41 -4.31 32.07 -20.00
CA GLY A 41 -4.79 31.86 -18.63
C GLY A 41 -4.19 30.67 -17.86
N GLY A 42 -3.46 30.97 -16.78
CA GLY A 42 -3.27 30.05 -15.65
C GLY A 42 -1.84 29.54 -15.44
N CYS A 43 -1.19 30.08 -14.40
CA CYS A 43 0.06 29.58 -13.84
C CYS A 43 -0.04 28.08 -13.49
N ILE A 44 0.51 27.20 -14.32
CA ILE A 44 0.83 25.82 -13.96
C ILE A 44 2.35 25.74 -13.82
N ARG A 45 2.84 25.68 -12.59
CA ARG A 45 4.23 25.27 -12.33
C ARG A 45 4.38 23.84 -12.82
N LYS A 46 5.13 23.64 -13.90
CA LYS A 46 5.58 22.32 -14.35
C LYS A 46 6.43 21.70 -13.23
N ILE A 47 5.86 20.73 -12.51
CA ILE A 47 6.62 19.81 -11.68
C ILE A 47 7.39 18.91 -12.66
N ASN A 48 8.70 19.13 -12.74
CA ASN A 48 9.60 18.23 -13.46
C ASN A 48 9.68 16.91 -12.69
N HIS A 49 8.81 15.96 -13.01
CA HIS A 49 8.91 14.59 -12.52
C HIS A 49 10.11 13.91 -13.21
N LYS A 50 11.24 13.83 -12.51
CA LYS A 50 12.23 12.80 -12.80
C LYS A 50 11.60 11.44 -12.43
N PRO A 51 11.80 10.38 -13.24
CA PRO A 51 11.30 9.06 -12.89
C PRO A 51 11.93 8.64 -11.54
N LEU A 52 11.09 8.41 -10.54
CA LEU A 52 11.47 7.84 -9.24
C LEU A 52 12.01 6.43 -9.51
N ARG A 53 13.33 6.34 -9.66
CA ARG A 53 14.04 5.07 -9.78
C ARG A 53 14.01 4.45 -8.38
N MET A 54 13.32 3.32 -8.21
CA MET A 54 13.42 2.52 -6.98
C MET A 54 14.86 2.07 -6.82
N THR A 55 15.66 2.85 -6.09
CA THR A 55 17.00 2.45 -5.69
C THR A 55 16.86 1.67 -4.39
N SER A 56 17.27 0.41 -4.40
CA SER A 56 17.52 -0.34 -3.16
C SER A 56 18.62 0.40 -2.38
N SER A 57 18.24 1.25 -1.44
CA SER A 57 19.20 1.80 -0.48
C SER A 57 19.65 0.65 0.43
N ASN A 58 20.94 0.36 0.44
CA ASN A 58 21.55 -0.49 1.46
C ASN A 58 21.41 0.22 2.81
N ILE A 59 20.32 -0.07 3.53
CA ILE A 59 20.08 0.41 4.88
C ILE A 59 20.88 -0.48 5.81
N THR A 60 21.93 0.07 6.42
CA THR A 60 22.67 -0.58 7.50
C THR A 60 21.70 -0.83 8.66
N PRO A 61 21.57 -2.06 9.18
CA PRO A 61 20.69 -2.31 10.30
C PRO A 61 21.19 -1.54 11.52
N ARG A 62 20.40 -0.59 11.99
CA ARG A 62 20.66 0.14 13.23
C ARG A 62 20.23 -0.75 14.38
N ALA A 63 21.10 -1.65 14.82
CA ALA A 63 20.84 -2.50 15.98
C ALA A 63 21.02 -1.71 17.29
N MET A 64 20.10 -0.78 17.58
CA MET A 64 19.85 -0.35 18.96
C MET A 64 18.80 -1.28 19.55
N ALA A 65 18.96 -1.65 20.81
CA ALA A 65 17.92 -2.40 21.51
C ALA A 65 16.65 -1.54 21.62
N THR A 66 15.50 -2.15 21.35
CA THR A 66 14.17 -1.56 21.56
C THR A 66 14.05 -1.00 22.98
N GLN A 67 13.57 0.24 23.12
CA GLN A 67 13.41 0.89 24.43
C GLN A 67 11.95 1.23 24.70
N GLN A 68 11.52 1.14 25.96
CA GLN A 68 10.24 1.71 26.35
C GLN A 68 10.32 3.24 26.24
N LEU A 69 9.26 3.89 25.77
CA LEU A 69 9.22 5.34 25.67
C LEU A 69 9.14 5.97 27.07
N GLU A 70 10.29 6.33 27.64
CA GLU A 70 10.38 6.99 28.95
C GLU A 70 10.26 8.52 28.87
N ASN A 71 10.75 9.13 27.78
CA ASN A 71 10.76 10.57 27.58
C ASN A 71 10.16 10.94 26.21
N ALA A 72 8.85 11.17 26.20
CA ALA A 72 8.10 11.58 25.02
C ALA A 72 8.66 12.87 24.38
N ASP A 73 9.03 13.87 25.18
CA ASP A 73 9.54 15.15 24.68
C ASP A 73 10.82 14.98 23.85
N GLN A 74 11.73 14.10 24.26
CA GLN A 74 12.96 13.86 23.50
C GLN A 74 12.68 13.28 22.10
N LEU A 75 11.71 12.35 22.00
CA LEU A 75 11.30 11.83 20.69
C LEU A 75 10.63 12.92 19.86
N ILE A 76 9.67 13.63 20.45
CA ILE A 76 8.94 14.73 19.81
C ILE A 76 9.89 15.79 19.26
N ASP A 77 10.85 16.26 20.06
CA ASP A 77 11.79 17.31 19.68
C ASP A 77 12.78 16.85 18.60
N SER A 78 13.02 15.54 18.49
CA SER A 78 13.97 14.98 17.52
C SER A 78 13.44 14.81 16.09
N VAL A 79 12.13 15.02 15.87
CA VAL A 79 11.46 14.85 14.58
C VAL A 79 10.56 16.04 14.26
N GLU A 80 10.32 16.27 12.97
CA GLU A 80 9.42 17.32 12.49
C GLU A 80 8.04 16.76 12.14
N THR A 81 7.98 15.48 11.76
CA THR A 81 6.78 14.82 11.25
C THR A 81 6.53 13.50 11.94
N PHE A 82 5.26 13.27 12.28
CA PHE A 82 4.75 11.98 12.68
C PHE A 82 3.88 11.39 11.58
N ILE A 83 4.15 10.13 11.24
CA ILE A 83 3.28 9.30 10.43
C ILE A 83 2.60 8.32 11.37
N PHE A 84 1.27 8.28 11.36
CA PHE A 84 0.49 7.36 12.17
C PHE A 84 -0.15 6.32 11.27
N ASP A 85 -0.07 5.04 11.65
CA ASP A 85 -1.11 4.11 11.25
C ASP A 85 -2.47 4.54 11.83
N CYS A 86 -3.56 4.01 11.29
CA CYS A 86 -4.91 4.32 11.72
C CYS A 86 -5.54 3.25 12.62
N ASP A 87 -5.58 2.01 12.14
CA ASP A 87 -6.34 0.92 12.77
C ASP A 87 -5.49 0.25 13.84
N GLY A 88 -5.83 0.44 15.12
CA GLY A 88 -5.00 0.01 16.25
C GLY A 88 -4.14 1.13 16.85
N VAL A 89 -4.07 2.29 16.20
CA VAL A 89 -3.33 3.48 16.67
C VAL A 89 -4.25 4.68 16.96
N ILE A 90 -5.11 5.05 16.01
CA ILE A 90 -6.07 6.16 16.13
C ILE A 90 -7.43 5.62 16.60
N TRP A 91 -7.86 4.47 16.08
CA TRP A 91 -9.15 3.87 16.42
C TRP A 91 -9.11 2.34 16.44
N LYS A 92 -10.13 1.75 17.08
CA LYS A 92 -10.52 0.34 16.90
C LYS A 92 -11.94 0.30 16.38
N GLY A 93 -12.11 -0.14 15.14
CA GLY A 93 -13.40 -0.04 14.44
C GLY A 93 -13.85 1.42 14.31
N ASP A 94 -14.94 1.77 14.99
CA ASP A 94 -15.54 3.12 14.98
C ASP A 94 -15.39 3.85 16.34
N LYS A 95 -14.48 3.40 17.20
CA LYS A 95 -14.16 4.06 18.47
C LYS A 95 -12.73 4.56 18.47
N LEU A 96 -12.53 5.82 18.84
CA LEU A 96 -11.19 6.36 19.08
C LEU A 96 -10.49 5.63 20.23
N ILE A 97 -9.18 5.47 20.09
CA ILE A 97 -8.33 5.09 21.22
C ILE A 97 -8.23 6.28 22.18
N GLU A 98 -8.23 6.00 23.48
CA GLU A 98 -8.24 7.00 24.53
C GLU A 98 -7.06 7.98 24.41
N GLY A 99 -7.37 9.28 24.46
CA GLY A 99 -6.40 10.38 24.43
C GLY A 99 -5.85 10.72 23.04
N VAL A 100 -6.38 10.12 21.97
CA VAL A 100 -6.00 10.43 20.59
C VAL A 100 -6.22 11.91 20.25
N PRO A 101 -7.41 12.52 20.44
CA PRO A 101 -7.63 13.93 20.10
C PRO A 101 -6.61 14.85 20.79
N GLU A 102 -6.44 14.69 22.10
CA GLU A 102 -5.55 15.48 22.95
C GLU A 102 -4.09 15.34 22.51
N THR A 103 -3.68 14.14 22.12
CA THR A 103 -2.31 13.89 21.63
C THR A 103 -2.06 14.55 20.29
N LEU A 104 -2.99 14.43 19.35
CA LEU A 104 -2.85 15.05 18.02
C LEU A 104 -2.82 16.58 18.15
N ASP A 105 -3.69 17.17 18.98
CA ASP A 105 -3.71 18.60 19.24
C ASP A 105 -2.41 19.09 19.91
N MET A 106 -1.90 18.34 20.88
CA MET A 106 -0.61 18.64 21.52
C MET A 106 0.54 18.64 20.50
N LEU A 107 0.62 17.63 19.63
CA LEU A 107 1.66 17.55 18.60
C LEU A 107 1.54 18.70 17.59
N ARG A 108 0.32 19.04 17.17
CA ARG A 108 0.07 20.21 16.30
C ARG A 108 0.49 21.52 16.99
N ALA A 109 0.17 21.69 18.28
CA ALA A 109 0.57 22.86 19.06
C ALA A 109 2.09 23.00 19.20
N LYS A 110 2.82 21.87 19.19
CA LYS A 110 4.29 21.82 19.10
C LYS A 110 4.84 22.00 17.68
N GLY A 111 4.00 22.37 16.72
CA GLY A 111 4.38 22.63 15.32
C GLY A 111 4.71 21.38 14.52
N LYS A 112 4.32 20.19 14.98
CA LYS A 112 4.59 18.93 14.28
C LYS A 112 3.61 18.73 13.14
N ARG A 113 4.11 18.20 12.02
CA ARG A 113 3.28 17.75 10.91
C ARG A 113 2.75 16.35 11.20
N LEU A 114 1.46 16.14 10.97
CA LEU A 114 0.81 14.84 11.15
C LEU A 114 0.39 14.30 9.79
N VAL A 115 0.64 13.01 9.59
CA VAL A 115 0.26 12.25 8.40
C VAL A 115 -0.33 10.92 8.85
N PHE A 116 -1.41 10.50 8.22
CA PHE A 116 -2.13 9.26 8.52
C PHE A 116 -2.01 8.30 7.36
N VAL A 117 -1.34 7.16 7.57
CA VAL A 117 -1.08 6.14 6.54
C VAL A 117 -1.84 4.87 6.89
N THR A 118 -2.66 4.35 5.98
CA THR A 118 -3.40 3.10 6.20
C THR A 118 -3.24 2.13 5.03
N ASN A 119 -3.04 0.85 5.35
CA ASN A 119 -3.02 -0.21 4.34
C ASN A 119 -4.44 -0.59 3.86
N ASN A 120 -5.49 -0.10 4.51
CA ASN A 120 -6.85 -0.43 4.14
C ASN A 120 -7.29 0.35 2.88
N SER A 121 -7.53 -0.38 1.78
CA SER A 121 -7.89 0.18 0.46
C SER A 121 -9.40 0.29 0.23
N THR A 122 -10.24 -0.01 1.22
CA THR A 122 -11.71 0.00 1.06
C THR A 122 -12.30 1.41 0.89
N LYS A 123 -11.59 2.43 1.36
CA LYS A 123 -12.02 3.83 1.33
C LYS A 123 -11.01 4.70 0.58
N SER A 124 -11.52 5.73 -0.09
CA SER A 124 -10.74 6.84 -0.63
C SER A 124 -10.32 7.78 0.51
N ARG A 125 -9.35 8.67 0.24
CA ARG A 125 -8.92 9.73 1.17
C ARG A 125 -10.11 10.60 1.59
N LYS A 126 -10.99 10.96 0.66
CA LYS A 126 -12.23 11.69 0.95
C LYS A 126 -13.16 10.94 1.92
N GLN A 127 -13.29 9.62 1.76
CA GLN A 127 -14.08 8.80 2.67
C GLN A 127 -13.41 8.66 4.05
N TYR A 128 -12.09 8.57 4.11
CA TYR A 128 -11.35 8.62 5.37
C TYR A 128 -11.48 9.99 6.07
N GLY A 129 -11.41 11.10 5.33
CA GLY A 129 -11.65 12.43 5.88
C GLY A 129 -12.99 12.53 6.62
N LYS A 130 -14.06 12.00 6.00
CA LYS A 130 -15.38 11.88 6.66
C LYS A 130 -15.38 10.97 7.90
N LYS A 131 -14.55 9.92 7.92
CA LYS A 131 -14.40 9.06 9.10
C LYS A 131 -13.73 9.82 10.24
N PHE A 132 -12.63 10.52 9.96
CA PHE A 132 -11.96 11.38 10.94
C PHE A 132 -12.93 12.43 11.50
N GLU A 133 -13.69 13.12 10.63
CA GLU A 133 -14.69 14.11 11.02
C GLU A 133 -15.78 13.51 11.93
N THR A 134 -16.33 12.35 11.57
CA THR A 134 -17.33 11.63 12.39
C THR A 134 -16.80 11.28 13.78
N LEU A 135 -15.49 11.01 13.88
CA LEU A 135 -14.82 10.70 15.14
C LEU A 135 -14.40 11.96 15.92
N GLY A 136 -14.71 13.17 15.43
CA GLY A 136 -14.39 14.43 16.09
C GLY A 136 -12.95 14.91 15.86
N LEU A 137 -12.27 14.39 14.84
CA LEU A 137 -10.89 14.78 14.50
C LEU A 137 -10.86 15.68 13.27
N ASN A 138 -10.14 16.80 13.35
CA ASN A 138 -9.90 17.69 12.22
C ASN A 138 -8.64 17.25 11.45
N VAL A 139 -8.84 16.52 10.35
CA VAL A 139 -7.78 16.00 9.48
C VAL A 139 -8.09 16.36 8.04
N ASN A 140 -7.15 17.06 7.40
CA ASN A 140 -7.28 17.44 5.99
C ASN A 140 -7.02 16.23 5.09
N GLU A 141 -7.65 16.20 3.91
CA GLU A 141 -7.46 15.12 2.94
C GLU A 141 -5.99 14.93 2.51
N GLU A 142 -5.21 16.02 2.50
CA GLU A 142 -3.78 16.01 2.19
C GLU A 142 -2.89 15.35 3.25
N GLU A 143 -3.43 15.14 4.45
CA GLU A 143 -2.76 14.43 5.55
C GLU A 143 -3.03 12.93 5.49
N ILE A 144 -3.90 12.45 4.60
CA ILE A 144 -4.35 11.05 4.53
C ILE A 144 -3.71 10.34 3.34
N PHE A 145 -3.05 9.22 3.62
CA PHE A 145 -2.34 8.39 2.66
C PHE A 145 -2.81 6.94 2.80
N ALA A 146 -3.94 6.65 2.15
CA ALA A 146 -4.46 5.29 2.07
C ALA A 146 -3.77 4.50 0.94
N SER A 147 -3.68 3.18 1.08
CA SER A 147 -3.14 2.29 0.04
C SER A 147 -3.96 2.32 -1.26
N SER A 148 -5.25 2.71 -1.20
CA SER A 148 -6.09 3.02 -2.36
C SER A 148 -5.54 4.20 -3.17
N PHE A 149 -5.13 5.27 -2.49
CA PHE A 149 -4.46 6.41 -3.10
C PHE A 149 -3.06 6.05 -3.60
N ALA A 150 -2.31 5.24 -2.84
CA ALA A 150 -0.96 4.83 -3.22
C ALA A 150 -0.93 4.13 -4.59
N ALA A 151 -1.93 3.31 -4.91
CA ALA A 151 -2.03 2.67 -6.22
C ALA A 151 -2.21 3.70 -7.36
N ALA A 152 -3.12 4.67 -7.18
CA ALA A 152 -3.33 5.74 -8.15
C ALA A 152 -2.11 6.65 -8.30
N ALA A 153 -1.48 7.03 -7.19
CA ALA A 153 -0.26 7.84 -7.17
C ALA A 153 0.91 7.11 -7.85
N TYR A 154 1.03 5.79 -7.67
CA TYR A 154 2.04 4.99 -8.36
C TYR A 154 1.85 5.03 -9.87
N LEU A 155 0.62 4.80 -10.35
CA LEU A 155 0.30 4.88 -11.78
C LEU A 155 0.60 6.28 -12.36
N GLN A 156 0.33 7.35 -11.61
CA GLN A 156 0.73 8.71 -12.02
C GLN A 156 2.26 8.86 -12.10
N SER A 157 2.99 8.34 -11.11
CA SER A 157 4.45 8.49 -11.03
C SER A 157 5.20 7.85 -12.20
N ILE A 158 4.64 6.79 -12.78
CA ILE A 158 5.22 6.09 -13.94
C ILE A 158 4.66 6.59 -15.29
N ASN A 159 3.85 7.65 -15.28
CA ASN A 159 3.12 8.15 -16.45
C ASN A 159 2.31 7.04 -17.15
N PHE A 160 1.54 6.27 -16.38
CA PHE A 160 0.71 5.19 -16.92
C PHE A 160 -0.15 5.69 -18.10
N PRO A 161 -0.16 4.97 -19.25
CA PRO A 161 -0.82 5.46 -20.46
C PRO A 161 -2.32 5.74 -20.24
N LYS A 162 -2.78 6.92 -20.66
CA LYS A 162 -4.16 7.38 -20.43
C LYS A 162 -5.20 6.68 -21.31
N ASP A 163 -4.76 6.03 -22.37
CA ASP A 163 -5.54 5.13 -23.23
C ASP A 163 -5.68 3.71 -22.65
N LYS A 164 -4.92 3.37 -21.60
CA LYS A 164 -5.02 2.08 -20.91
C LYS A 164 -5.96 2.15 -19.70
N LYS A 165 -6.57 1.00 -19.42
CA LYS A 165 -7.49 0.80 -18.30
C LYS A 165 -6.82 0.05 -17.15
N VAL A 166 -7.40 0.22 -15.97
CA VAL A 166 -7.03 -0.51 -14.75
C VAL A 166 -8.16 -1.48 -14.39
N TYR A 167 -7.89 -2.77 -14.34
CA TYR A 167 -8.83 -3.74 -13.76
C TYR A 167 -8.63 -3.81 -12.25
N VAL A 168 -9.70 -3.57 -11.50
CA VAL A 168 -9.64 -3.51 -10.04
C VAL A 168 -10.26 -4.75 -9.42
N ILE A 169 -9.48 -5.44 -8.59
CA ILE A 169 -9.95 -6.44 -7.63
C ILE A 169 -9.89 -5.78 -6.26
N GLY A 170 -11.00 -5.21 -5.81
CA GLY A 170 -11.03 -4.36 -4.61
C GLY A 170 -12.33 -3.59 -4.48
N GLU A 171 -12.44 -2.83 -3.39
CA GLU A 171 -13.64 -2.04 -3.08
C GLU A 171 -13.54 -0.58 -3.57
N GLU A 172 -14.63 0.18 -3.36
CA GLU A 172 -14.85 1.53 -3.92
C GLU A 172 -13.70 2.52 -3.71
N GLY A 173 -12.94 2.39 -2.61
CA GLY A 173 -11.83 3.29 -2.31
C GLY A 173 -10.81 3.38 -3.43
N ILE A 174 -10.44 2.25 -4.03
CA ILE A 174 -9.51 2.20 -5.16
C ILE A 174 -10.11 2.87 -6.39
N LEU A 175 -11.39 2.57 -6.69
CA LEU A 175 -12.10 3.09 -7.86
C LEU A 175 -12.15 4.63 -7.82
N LYS A 176 -12.52 5.19 -6.67
CA LYS A 176 -12.61 6.64 -6.47
C LYS A 176 -11.27 7.34 -6.58
N GLU A 177 -10.18 6.75 -6.06
CA GLU A 177 -8.84 7.34 -6.21
C GLU A 177 -8.34 7.25 -7.66
N LEU A 178 -8.66 6.17 -8.39
CA LEU A 178 -8.36 6.07 -9.83
C LEU A 178 -9.14 7.11 -10.65
N GLU A 179 -10.43 7.29 -10.36
CA GLU A 179 -11.27 8.33 -10.98
C GLU A 179 -10.69 9.73 -10.76
N LEU A 180 -10.35 10.07 -9.51
CA LEU A 180 -9.73 11.35 -9.15
C LEU A 180 -8.37 11.57 -9.83
N ALA A 181 -7.61 10.49 -10.06
CA ALA A 181 -6.34 10.53 -10.79
C ALA A 181 -6.51 10.55 -12.33
N GLY A 182 -7.75 10.47 -12.83
CA GLY A 182 -8.10 10.49 -14.24
C GLY A 182 -7.65 9.21 -14.96
N PHE A 183 -7.80 8.04 -14.32
CA PHE A 183 -7.61 6.74 -14.94
C PHE A 183 -8.95 6.08 -15.23
N GLN A 184 -9.04 5.44 -16.40
CA GLN A 184 -10.15 4.57 -16.71
C GLN A 184 -9.99 3.25 -15.96
N TYR A 185 -11.08 2.73 -15.43
CA TYR A 185 -11.08 1.47 -14.70
C TYR A 185 -12.30 0.62 -15.03
N LEU A 186 -12.21 -0.67 -14.68
CA LEU A 186 -13.28 -1.65 -14.71
C LEU A 186 -13.09 -2.63 -13.54
N GLY A 187 -14.11 -3.43 -13.25
CA GLY A 187 -14.11 -4.35 -12.11
C GLY A 187 -14.68 -3.70 -10.85
N GLY A 188 -14.08 -4.02 -9.69
CA GLY A 188 -14.57 -3.55 -8.39
C GLY A 188 -15.76 -4.36 -7.85
N PRO A 189 -16.58 -3.77 -6.95
CA PRO A 189 -17.72 -4.46 -6.34
C PRO A 189 -18.76 -5.00 -7.34
N ASP A 190 -18.91 -4.36 -8.51
CA ASP A 190 -19.90 -4.73 -9.53
C ASP A 190 -19.67 -6.14 -10.09
N ASP A 191 -18.41 -6.58 -10.16
CA ASP A 191 -18.06 -7.94 -10.59
C ASP A 191 -18.28 -8.99 -9.50
N GLY A 192 -18.70 -8.58 -8.30
CA GLY A 192 -18.90 -9.43 -7.13
C GLY A 192 -19.94 -10.54 -7.30
N LYS A 193 -20.91 -10.32 -8.20
CA LYS A 193 -21.99 -11.29 -8.48
C LYS A 193 -21.75 -12.09 -9.77
N ARG A 194 -20.67 -11.82 -10.50
CA ARG A 194 -20.37 -12.52 -11.75
C ARG A 194 -19.95 -13.96 -11.47
N GLN A 195 -20.42 -14.86 -12.31
CA GLN A 195 -20.10 -16.28 -12.28
C GLN A 195 -19.65 -16.74 -13.67
N ILE A 196 -18.83 -17.78 -13.70
CA ILE A 196 -18.37 -18.39 -14.95
C ILE A 196 -19.06 -19.75 -15.08
N GLU A 197 -19.79 -19.95 -16.18
CA GLU A 197 -20.34 -21.26 -16.53
C GLU A 197 -19.29 -22.05 -17.33
N LEU A 198 -18.61 -22.98 -16.67
CA LEU A 198 -17.56 -23.78 -17.29
C LEU A 198 -18.16 -24.91 -18.14
N LYS A 199 -17.86 -24.89 -19.44
CA LYS A 199 -18.21 -25.93 -20.40
C LYS A 199 -17.04 -26.18 -21.37
N PRO A 200 -16.94 -27.38 -22.00
CA PRO A 200 -15.90 -27.65 -22.98
C PRO A 200 -15.85 -26.58 -24.07
N GLY A 201 -14.66 -26.04 -24.35
CA GLY A 201 -14.44 -24.99 -25.35
C GLY A 201 -14.80 -23.56 -24.91
N PHE A 202 -15.24 -23.35 -23.67
CA PHE A 202 -15.45 -22.00 -23.15
C PHE A 202 -14.12 -21.25 -23.03
N LEU A 203 -14.07 -20.04 -23.61
CA LEU A 203 -13.00 -19.07 -23.47
C LEU A 203 -13.58 -17.82 -22.84
N MET A 204 -12.93 -17.33 -21.78
CA MET A 204 -13.31 -16.08 -21.14
C MET A 204 -12.59 -14.92 -21.80
N GLU A 205 -13.36 -14.05 -22.45
CA GLU A 205 -12.84 -12.80 -23.01
C GLU A 205 -12.46 -11.82 -21.89
N HIS A 206 -11.42 -11.04 -22.14
CA HIS A 206 -10.96 -9.95 -21.27
C HIS A 206 -10.62 -8.73 -22.13
N ASP A 207 -10.58 -7.56 -21.51
CA ASP A 207 -10.30 -6.30 -22.21
C ASP A 207 -8.79 -6.14 -22.45
N HIS A 208 -8.38 -6.11 -23.72
CA HIS A 208 -6.98 -5.98 -24.13
C HIS A 208 -6.38 -4.58 -23.90
N ASP A 209 -7.21 -3.59 -23.54
CA ASP A 209 -6.76 -2.27 -23.10
C ASP A 209 -6.45 -2.20 -21.60
N VAL A 210 -6.62 -3.29 -20.85
CA VAL A 210 -6.16 -3.37 -19.45
C VAL A 210 -4.65 -3.42 -19.39
N GLY A 211 -4.04 -2.30 -18.99
CA GLY A 211 -2.59 -2.16 -18.79
C GLY A 211 -2.14 -2.38 -17.35
N ALA A 212 -3.07 -2.46 -16.38
CA ALA A 212 -2.74 -2.76 -14.99
C ALA A 212 -3.89 -3.51 -14.31
N VAL A 213 -3.53 -4.45 -13.43
CA VAL A 213 -4.43 -5.07 -12.46
C VAL A 213 -4.02 -4.61 -11.07
N VAL A 214 -4.94 -3.94 -10.37
CA VAL A 214 -4.76 -3.50 -8.98
C VAL A 214 -5.56 -4.41 -8.06
N VAL A 215 -4.89 -5.03 -7.10
CA VAL A 215 -5.49 -5.95 -6.13
C VAL A 215 -5.41 -5.35 -4.74
N GLY A 216 -6.56 -5.21 -4.09
CA GLY A 216 -6.67 -4.83 -2.69
C GLY A 216 -7.62 -5.73 -1.94
N PHE A 217 -8.05 -5.26 -0.77
CA PHE A 217 -9.05 -5.98 0.01
C PHE A 217 -10.41 -5.92 -0.70
N ASP A 218 -11.02 -7.08 -0.90
CA ASP A 218 -12.26 -7.25 -1.67
C ASP A 218 -13.17 -8.27 -0.98
N ARG A 219 -14.24 -7.82 -0.32
CA ARG A 219 -15.26 -8.74 0.25
C ARG A 219 -16.12 -9.41 -0.81
N TYR A 220 -16.10 -8.90 -2.03
CA TYR A 220 -16.80 -9.44 -3.19
C TYR A 220 -15.87 -10.23 -4.10
N PHE A 221 -14.79 -10.78 -3.54
CA PHE A 221 -13.82 -11.60 -4.24
C PHE A 221 -14.45 -12.92 -4.67
N ASN A 222 -14.26 -13.30 -5.94
CA ASN A 222 -14.84 -14.51 -6.50
C ASN A 222 -13.95 -15.07 -7.62
N TYR A 223 -14.30 -16.27 -8.12
CA TYR A 223 -13.54 -16.93 -9.18
C TYR A 223 -13.51 -16.14 -10.49
N TYR A 224 -14.58 -15.41 -10.82
CA TYR A 224 -14.62 -14.54 -12.01
C TYR A 224 -13.49 -13.51 -11.96
N LYS A 225 -13.33 -12.83 -10.83
CA LYS A 225 -12.30 -11.80 -10.65
C LYS A 225 -10.88 -12.35 -10.72
N ILE A 226 -10.65 -13.53 -10.12
CA ILE A 226 -9.36 -14.23 -10.20
C ILE A 226 -9.03 -14.53 -11.66
N GLN A 227 -9.96 -15.15 -12.39
CA GLN A 227 -9.72 -15.52 -13.77
C GLN A 227 -9.51 -14.30 -14.67
N TYR A 228 -10.37 -13.28 -14.56
CA TYR A 228 -10.23 -12.04 -15.34
C TYR A 228 -8.89 -11.36 -15.11
N GLY A 229 -8.50 -11.17 -13.84
CA GLY A 229 -7.21 -10.58 -13.48
C GLY A 229 -6.04 -11.44 -13.95
N THR A 230 -6.16 -12.76 -13.89
CA THR A 230 -5.14 -13.72 -14.37
C THR A 230 -4.91 -13.57 -15.87
N LEU A 231 -6.00 -13.51 -16.65
CA LEU A 231 -5.93 -13.33 -18.10
C LEU A 231 -5.28 -11.99 -18.45
N CYS A 232 -5.72 -10.89 -17.84
CA CYS A 232 -5.12 -9.58 -18.06
C CYS A 232 -3.61 -9.58 -17.79
N ILE A 233 -3.17 -10.14 -16.65
CA ILE A 233 -1.75 -10.17 -16.26
C ILE A 233 -0.89 -11.03 -17.20
N ARG A 234 -1.46 -12.11 -17.76
CA ARG A 234 -0.72 -13.09 -18.58
C ARG A 234 -0.76 -12.78 -20.07
N GLU A 235 -1.86 -12.26 -20.56
CA GLU A 235 -2.15 -12.16 -22.00
C GLU A 235 -2.02 -10.72 -22.53
N ASN A 236 -2.24 -9.69 -21.70
CA ASN A 236 -2.03 -8.30 -22.13
C ASN A 236 -0.53 -7.91 -22.02
N PRO A 237 0.13 -7.53 -23.13
CA PRO A 237 1.54 -7.18 -23.11
C PRO A 237 1.84 -6.02 -22.15
N GLY A 238 2.79 -6.22 -21.23
CA GLY A 238 3.20 -5.19 -20.28
C GLY A 238 2.21 -4.91 -19.15
N CYS A 239 1.16 -5.73 -18.99
CA CYS A 239 0.20 -5.54 -17.92
C CYS A 239 0.87 -5.59 -16.54
N LEU A 240 0.69 -4.50 -15.78
CA LEU A 240 1.23 -4.35 -14.42
C LEU A 240 0.39 -5.15 -13.43
N PHE A 241 1.04 -5.80 -12.47
CA PHE A 241 0.38 -6.43 -11.34
C PHE A 241 0.74 -5.64 -10.08
N ILE A 242 -0.24 -4.95 -9.49
CA ILE A 242 -0.06 -4.05 -8.36
C ILE A 242 -0.92 -4.54 -7.18
N ALA A 243 -0.33 -4.60 -5.99
CA ALA A 243 -1.04 -4.92 -4.75
C ALA A 243 -1.07 -3.69 -3.83
N THR A 244 -2.24 -3.35 -3.31
CA THR A 244 -2.38 -2.24 -2.34
C THR A 244 -1.69 -2.55 -1.02
N ASN A 245 -1.75 -3.80 -0.55
CA ASN A 245 -0.97 -4.33 0.58
C ASN A 245 -0.90 -5.86 0.46
N ARG A 246 -0.16 -6.52 1.36
CA ARG A 246 -0.12 -7.99 1.48
C ARG A 246 -0.45 -8.48 2.89
N ASP A 247 -1.21 -7.69 3.65
CA ASP A 247 -1.50 -8.00 5.04
C ASP A 247 -2.26 -9.34 5.09
N ALA A 248 -1.71 -10.30 5.83
CA ALA A 248 -2.26 -11.66 5.88
C ALA A 248 -3.65 -11.70 6.54
N VAL A 249 -3.81 -10.87 7.57
CA VAL A 249 -5.03 -10.72 8.36
C VAL A 249 -5.40 -9.26 8.54
N THR A 250 -6.68 -9.00 8.79
CA THR A 250 -7.27 -7.70 9.10
C THR A 250 -8.34 -7.85 10.19
N HIS A 251 -8.65 -6.76 10.90
CA HIS A 251 -9.73 -6.71 11.90
C HIS A 251 -10.98 -6.04 11.31
N LEU A 252 -11.89 -6.85 10.76
CA LEU A 252 -13.20 -6.36 10.28
C LEU A 252 -14.23 -6.24 11.41
N THR A 253 -14.04 -7.03 12.46
CA THR A 253 -14.79 -6.99 13.72
C THR A 253 -13.80 -7.02 14.88
N ASP A 254 -14.24 -6.65 16.06
CA ASP A 254 -13.45 -6.67 17.30
C ASP A 254 -13.23 -8.09 17.86
N ALA A 255 -13.99 -9.08 17.38
CA ALA A 255 -14.02 -10.43 17.93
C ALA A 255 -12.93 -11.38 17.40
N GLN A 256 -12.47 -11.20 16.16
CA GLN A 256 -11.49 -12.10 15.55
C GLN A 256 -10.73 -11.46 14.39
N GLU A 257 -9.64 -12.11 14.00
CA GLU A 257 -8.95 -11.84 12.75
C GLU A 257 -9.73 -12.43 11.55
N TRP A 258 -9.62 -11.75 10.42
CA TRP A 258 -10.19 -12.15 9.14
C TRP A 258 -9.11 -12.11 8.07
N ALA A 259 -9.30 -12.87 6.99
CA ALA A 259 -8.37 -12.87 5.87
C ALA A 259 -8.15 -11.43 5.34
N GLY A 260 -6.89 -11.00 5.24
CA GLY A 260 -6.52 -9.67 4.76
C GLY A 260 -6.30 -9.63 3.23
N GLY A 261 -5.93 -8.47 2.71
CA GLY A 261 -5.67 -8.27 1.27
C GLY A 261 -4.62 -9.21 0.69
N GLY A 262 -3.67 -9.67 1.52
CA GLY A 262 -2.67 -10.67 1.15
C GLY A 262 -3.29 -12.00 0.67
N SER A 263 -4.47 -12.37 1.16
CA SER A 263 -5.16 -13.59 0.73
C SER A 263 -5.68 -13.49 -0.72
N MET A 264 -6.27 -12.36 -1.11
CA MET A 264 -6.70 -12.07 -2.49
C MET A 264 -5.50 -11.99 -3.42
N VAL A 265 -4.43 -11.31 -3.00
CA VAL A 265 -3.17 -11.22 -3.74
C VAL A 265 -2.58 -12.61 -3.97
N GLY A 266 -2.56 -13.46 -2.93
CA GLY A 266 -2.05 -14.83 -2.99
C GLY A 266 -2.74 -15.70 -4.05
N ALA A 267 -4.05 -15.56 -4.22
CA ALA A 267 -4.79 -16.26 -5.27
C ALA A 267 -4.31 -15.89 -6.69
N LEU A 268 -4.05 -14.60 -6.95
CA LEU A 268 -3.55 -14.13 -8.24
C LEU A 268 -2.08 -14.49 -8.44
N VAL A 269 -1.26 -14.46 -7.39
CA VAL A 269 0.13 -14.96 -7.44
C VAL A 269 0.14 -16.44 -7.86
N GLY A 270 -0.75 -17.26 -7.27
CA GLY A 270 -0.85 -18.68 -7.59
C GLY A 270 -1.22 -18.96 -9.06
N SER A 271 -2.13 -18.18 -9.65
CA SER A 271 -2.60 -18.40 -11.03
C SER A 271 -1.71 -17.75 -12.10
N THR A 272 -1.00 -16.67 -11.75
CA THR A 272 -0.12 -15.92 -12.67
C THR A 272 1.34 -16.31 -12.56
N GLN A 273 1.78 -16.87 -11.43
CA GLN A 273 3.18 -17.11 -11.06
C GLN A 273 4.05 -15.84 -11.14
N ARG A 274 3.45 -14.67 -10.93
CA ARG A 274 4.11 -13.36 -10.91
C ARG A 274 3.92 -12.71 -9.55
N GLU A 275 4.97 -12.07 -9.04
CA GLU A 275 4.87 -11.25 -7.84
C GLU A 275 4.36 -9.84 -8.19
N PRO A 276 3.47 -9.25 -7.37
CA PRO A 276 3.00 -7.90 -7.58
C PRO A 276 4.01 -6.86 -7.11
N LEU A 277 3.93 -5.66 -7.66
CA LEU A 277 4.47 -4.47 -7.04
C LEU A 277 3.55 -4.05 -5.88
N VAL A 278 4.08 -4.00 -4.66
CA VAL A 278 3.32 -3.58 -3.47
C VAL A 278 3.49 -2.07 -3.24
N VAL A 279 2.38 -1.33 -3.17
CA VAL A 279 2.39 0.13 -2.94
C VAL A 279 2.18 0.52 -1.48
N GLY A 280 1.55 -0.35 -0.68
CA GLY A 280 1.34 -0.16 0.76
C GLY A 280 2.53 -0.58 1.62
N LYS A 281 2.40 -0.40 2.93
CA LYS A 281 3.38 -0.83 3.93
C LYS A 281 3.64 -2.35 3.79
N PRO A 282 4.89 -2.84 3.87
CA PRO A 282 6.13 -2.13 4.25
C PRO A 282 6.93 -1.53 3.07
N SER A 283 6.34 -1.40 1.88
CA SER A 283 6.97 -0.72 0.72
C SER A 283 7.24 0.74 1.03
N THR A 284 8.39 1.27 0.58
CA THR A 284 8.78 2.67 0.84
C THR A 284 8.06 3.67 -0.05
N PHE A 285 7.26 3.23 -1.03
CA PHE A 285 6.66 4.11 -2.03
C PHE A 285 5.92 5.32 -1.42
N MET A 286 5.06 5.09 -0.41
CA MET A 286 4.36 6.18 0.28
C MET A 286 5.32 7.07 1.08
N MET A 287 6.36 6.50 1.71
CA MET A 287 7.37 7.27 2.43
C MET A 287 8.15 8.18 1.50
N ASP A 288 8.58 7.66 0.35
CA ASP A 288 9.30 8.39 -0.69
C ASP A 288 8.43 9.54 -1.23
N TYR A 289 7.17 9.23 -1.55
CA TYR A 289 6.20 10.22 -2.00
C TYR A 289 5.98 11.33 -0.95
N LEU A 290 5.85 10.98 0.33
CA LEU A 290 5.66 11.91 1.44
C LEU A 290 6.87 12.83 1.62
N ALA A 291 8.07 12.24 1.68
CA ALA A 291 9.32 12.96 1.82
C ALA A 291 9.53 13.97 0.68
N ASP A 292 9.27 13.54 -0.57
CA ASP A 292 9.39 14.40 -1.75
C ASP A 292 8.32 15.49 -1.78
N LYS A 293 7.05 15.16 -1.49
CA LYS A 293 5.93 16.12 -1.48
C LYS A 293 6.18 17.26 -0.48
N PHE A 294 6.74 16.94 0.68
CA PHE A 294 6.90 17.89 1.77
C PHE A 294 8.32 18.43 1.94
N GLY A 295 9.30 17.90 1.20
CA GLY A 295 10.70 18.31 1.28
C GLY A 295 11.38 17.97 2.61
N ILE A 296 10.98 16.85 3.24
CA ILE A 296 11.45 16.46 4.58
C ILE A 296 12.45 15.32 4.49
N GLN A 297 13.51 15.41 5.29
CA GLN A 297 14.46 14.30 5.44
C GLN A 297 13.80 13.16 6.21
N LYS A 298 13.91 11.92 5.72
CA LYS A 298 13.29 10.76 6.36
C LYS A 298 13.75 10.52 7.81
N SER A 299 14.95 10.97 8.17
CA SER A 299 15.46 10.96 9.55
C SER A 299 14.73 11.89 10.52
N GLN A 300 13.94 12.85 10.00
CA GLN A 300 13.07 13.77 10.75
C GLN A 300 11.62 13.27 10.81
N ILE A 301 11.38 12.00 10.47
CA ILE A 301 10.08 11.36 10.51
C ILE A 301 10.08 10.28 11.60
N CYS A 302 9.01 10.21 12.38
CA CYS A 302 8.71 9.08 13.24
C CYS A 302 7.46 8.35 12.72
N MET A 303 7.60 7.06 12.41
CA MET A 303 6.49 6.16 12.10
C MET A 303 5.95 5.56 13.41
N VAL A 304 4.66 5.80 13.68
CA VAL A 304 3.92 5.30 14.82
C VAL A 304 2.92 4.26 14.33
N GLY A 305 3.05 3.02 14.79
CA GLY A 305 2.25 1.89 14.32
C GLY A 305 2.05 0.83 15.38
N ASP A 306 1.14 -0.10 15.14
CA ASP A 306 0.80 -1.18 16.08
C ASP A 306 1.33 -2.54 15.62
N ARG A 307 1.89 -2.62 14.40
CA ARG A 307 2.25 -3.88 13.77
C ARG A 307 3.70 -3.92 13.26
N LEU A 308 4.45 -4.93 13.69
CA LEU A 308 5.89 -5.08 13.41
C LEU A 308 6.22 -5.22 11.92
N ASP A 309 5.61 -6.20 11.25
CA ASP A 309 5.90 -6.61 9.86
C ASP A 309 5.41 -5.61 8.79
N THR A 310 4.63 -4.61 9.21
CA THR A 310 4.07 -3.58 8.33
C THR A 310 4.54 -2.20 8.74
N ASP A 311 4.15 -1.69 9.90
CA ASP A 311 4.44 -0.30 10.30
C ASP A 311 5.89 -0.08 10.69
N ILE A 312 6.40 -0.91 11.59
CA ILE A 312 7.77 -0.77 12.08
C ILE A 312 8.74 -1.05 10.94
N LEU A 313 8.48 -2.11 10.17
CA LEU A 313 9.26 -2.40 8.98
C LEU A 313 9.15 -1.30 7.91
N PHE A 314 7.98 -0.68 7.72
CA PHE A 314 7.80 0.48 6.84
C PHE A 314 8.66 1.67 7.28
N GLY A 315 8.63 2.01 8.57
CA GLY A 315 9.46 3.08 9.13
C GLY A 315 10.96 2.79 8.98
N GLN A 316 11.40 1.57 9.29
CA GLN A 316 12.78 1.13 9.14
C GLN A 316 13.25 1.15 7.69
N ASN A 317 12.47 0.57 6.77
CA ASN A 317 12.75 0.61 5.33
C ASN A 317 12.77 2.05 4.80
N GLY A 318 11.99 2.94 5.42
CA GLY A 318 12.01 4.38 5.13
C GLY A 318 13.20 5.12 5.73
N GLY A 319 13.99 4.53 6.64
CA GLY A 319 15.04 5.24 7.38
C GLY A 319 14.50 6.26 8.39
N CYS A 320 13.29 6.03 8.90
CA CYS A 320 12.62 6.83 9.91
C CYS A 320 12.93 6.33 11.32
N LYS A 321 12.62 7.14 12.33
CA LYS A 321 12.43 6.62 13.69
C LYS A 321 11.14 5.81 13.74
N THR A 322 11.06 4.86 14.66
CA THR A 322 9.90 3.98 14.84
C THR A 322 9.42 3.94 16.28
N LEU A 323 8.11 4.06 16.47
CA LEU A 323 7.43 3.90 17.75
C LEU A 323 6.32 2.87 17.59
N LEU A 324 6.44 1.75 18.29
CA LEU A 324 5.38 0.75 18.38
C LEU A 324 4.39 1.13 19.48
N VAL A 325 3.10 1.13 19.19
CA VAL A 325 2.05 1.17 20.23
C VAL A 325 1.47 -0.23 20.44
N LEU A 326 1.28 -0.60 21.71
CA LEU A 326 0.69 -1.90 22.09
C LEU A 326 -0.84 -1.88 22.10
N SER A 327 -1.44 -0.84 21.53
CA SER A 327 -2.89 -0.70 21.45
C SER A 327 -3.52 -1.55 20.36
N GLY A 328 -2.75 -2.16 19.45
CA GLY A 328 -3.29 -2.94 18.32
C GLY A 328 -2.82 -4.39 18.26
N VAL A 329 -2.24 -4.81 17.14
CA VAL A 329 -1.91 -6.20 16.79
C VAL A 329 -0.75 -6.74 17.63
N THR A 330 0.33 -5.99 17.79
CA THR A 330 1.53 -6.49 18.46
C THR A 330 1.35 -6.50 19.97
N SER A 331 1.43 -7.67 20.59
CA SER A 331 1.52 -7.80 22.05
C SER A 331 2.95 -7.65 22.56
N ILE A 332 3.11 -7.39 23.87
CA ILE A 332 4.44 -7.39 24.50
C ILE A 332 5.17 -8.73 24.30
N SER A 333 4.43 -9.86 24.38
CA SER A 333 4.99 -11.19 24.16
C SER A 333 5.46 -11.42 22.72
N MET A 334 4.81 -10.81 21.73
CA MET A 334 5.27 -10.84 20.34
C MET A 334 6.52 -9.98 20.15
N LEU A 335 6.56 -8.79 20.77
CA LEU A 335 7.71 -7.89 20.71
C LEU A 335 8.98 -8.53 21.31
N GLU A 336 8.84 -9.15 22.48
CA GLU A 336 9.92 -9.78 23.26
C GLU A 336 10.27 -11.19 22.76
N SER A 337 9.51 -11.75 21.82
CA SER A 337 9.75 -13.10 21.30
C SER A 337 11.15 -13.19 20.66
N PRO A 338 11.93 -14.25 20.94
CA PRO A 338 13.19 -14.52 20.24
C PRO A 338 13.05 -14.69 18.72
N GLU A 339 11.84 -15.00 18.24
CA GLU A 339 11.54 -15.11 16.81
C GLU A 339 11.35 -13.74 16.14
N ASN A 340 11.15 -12.68 16.92
CA ASN A 340 10.95 -11.34 16.40
C ASN A 340 12.26 -10.72 15.88
N LYS A 341 12.34 -10.57 14.56
CA LYS A 341 13.48 -9.95 13.87
C LYS A 341 13.31 -8.45 13.60
N ILE A 342 12.16 -7.86 13.96
CA ILE A 342 11.83 -6.47 13.68
C ILE A 342 11.70 -5.75 15.02
N GLN A 343 12.69 -4.91 15.33
CA GLN A 343 12.81 -4.24 16.62
C GLN A 343 12.59 -2.73 16.45
N PRO A 344 11.49 -2.15 16.97
CA PRO A 344 11.26 -0.71 16.88
C PRO A 344 12.29 0.06 17.73
N ASP A 345 12.53 1.34 17.42
CA ASP A 345 13.40 2.18 18.25
C ASP A 345 12.78 2.35 19.65
N PHE A 346 11.47 2.58 19.68
CA PHE A 346 10.68 2.77 20.90
C PHE A 346 9.41 1.94 20.90
N TYR A 347 8.89 1.60 22.08
CA TYR A 347 7.53 1.11 22.24
C TYR A 347 6.81 1.79 23.41
N THR A 348 5.48 1.84 23.35
CA THR A 348 4.64 2.41 24.40
C THR A 348 3.26 1.75 24.41
N SER A 349 2.45 1.97 25.45
CA SER A 349 1.16 1.27 25.57
C SER A 349 0.13 1.76 24.56
N LYS A 350 0.04 3.07 24.38
CA LYS A 350 -0.88 3.74 23.45
C LYS A 350 -0.36 5.13 23.11
N ILE A 351 -0.91 5.75 22.08
CA ILE A 351 -0.48 7.08 21.62
C ILE A 351 -0.58 8.16 22.72
N SER A 352 -1.54 8.05 23.64
CA SER A 352 -1.69 9.03 24.73
C SER A 352 -0.57 9.04 25.75
N ASP A 353 0.37 8.09 25.70
CA ASP A 353 1.59 8.13 26.50
C ASP A 353 2.52 9.31 26.11
N PHE A 354 2.29 9.94 24.94
CA PHE A 354 2.91 11.23 24.60
C PHE A 354 2.48 12.39 25.53
N LEU A 355 1.33 12.28 26.19
CA LEU A 355 0.78 13.33 27.06
C LEU A 355 1.35 13.29 28.48
N SER A 356 1.94 12.16 28.88
CA SER A 356 2.46 11.97 30.23
C SER A 356 3.61 12.94 30.51
N PRO A 357 3.45 13.92 31.41
CA PRO A 357 4.56 14.74 31.85
C PRO A 357 5.55 13.82 32.56
N LYS A 358 6.85 14.13 32.45
CA LYS A 358 7.92 13.50 33.25
C LYS A 358 7.38 13.17 34.64
N ALA A 359 7.47 11.89 35.05
CA ALA A 359 7.65 11.60 36.45
C ALA A 359 8.94 12.30 36.86
N ALA A 360 8.82 13.58 37.26
CA ALA A 360 9.90 14.32 37.85
C ALA A 360 10.26 13.56 39.13
N THR A 361 11.30 12.75 39.02
CA THR A 361 12.01 12.19 40.15
C THR A 361 12.52 13.39 40.95
N VAL A 362 12.04 13.50 42.20
CA VAL A 362 12.57 14.39 43.22
C VAL A 362 14.02 14.04 43.51
#